data_AF-A0A7L4P5S5-F1
#
_entry.id   AF-A0A7L4P5S5-F1
#
_cell.length_a   1.000
_cell.length_b   1.000
_cell.length_c   1.000
_cell.angle_alpha   90.00
_cell.angle_beta   90.00
_cell.angle_gamma   90.00
#
_symmetry.space_group_name_H-M   'P 1'
#
loop_
_entity.id
_entity.type
_entity.pdbx_description
1 polymer ?
#
loop_
_entity_poly.entity_id
_entity_poly.type
_entity_poly.pdbx_seq_one_letter_code
_entity_poly.pdbx_strand_id
1 'polypeptide(L)'
;MESDETVEENSEKEEGEELPFAKAEVVRLMKQNLDKDKMIRERVKVEMNKFLGEVLVKVCEQLNEYPYTTIEYEMLKESIYPYQNIERINEEKKRILMHLHAIKADCDALSMDVKRTLKLKDVYEEEQDPAFMD
;
A
#
# COMPACT_ATOMS: atom_id res chain seq x y z
N MET A 1 -52.96 10.16 -6.33
CA MET A 1 -51.99 11.25 -6.54
C MET A 1 -50.63 10.64 -6.22
N GLU A 2 -49.89 10.10 -7.20
CA GLU A 2 -49.31 10.83 -8.35
C GLU A 2 -48.41 11.91 -7.78
N SER A 3 -47.11 11.96 -8.00
CA SER A 3 -46.18 11.32 -8.93
C SER A 3 -44.79 11.76 -8.44
N ASP A 4 -43.78 10.92 -8.61
CA ASP A 4 -42.45 11.47 -8.90
C ASP A 4 -41.74 10.48 -9.83
N GLU A 5 -42.20 10.55 -11.08
CA GLU A 5 -41.54 9.98 -12.23
C GLU A 5 -40.24 10.75 -12.51
N THR A 6 -39.17 9.99 -12.73
CA THR A 6 -38.19 10.24 -13.81
C THR A 6 -37.53 11.62 -13.89
N VAL A 7 -36.37 11.77 -13.25
CA VAL A 7 -35.25 12.62 -13.71
C VAL A 7 -33.98 12.01 -13.07
N GLU A 8 -32.93 11.54 -13.73
CA GLU A 8 -32.26 11.95 -14.96
C GLU A 8 -31.76 10.70 -15.69
N GLU A 9 -32.46 10.29 -16.74
CA GLU A 9 -31.83 9.65 -17.89
C GLU A 9 -31.37 10.79 -18.81
N ASN A 10 -30.43 11.63 -18.32
CA ASN A 10 -29.84 12.63 -19.19
C ASN A 10 -28.87 11.88 -20.12
N SER A 11 -29.35 11.67 -21.34
CA SER A 11 -28.59 11.27 -22.50
C SER A 11 -27.51 12.32 -22.79
N GLU A 12 -26.47 12.36 -21.97
CA GLU A 12 -25.21 12.97 -22.32
C GLU A 12 -24.53 12.02 -23.29
N LYS A 13 -24.73 12.32 -24.58
CA LYS A 13 -23.84 11.87 -25.65
C LYS A 13 -22.44 12.43 -25.34
N GLU A 14 -21.69 11.72 -24.51
CA GLU A 14 -20.28 11.98 -24.32
C GLU A 14 -19.48 11.08 -25.26
N GLU A 15 -18.62 11.74 -26.03
CA GLU A 15 -17.68 11.21 -26.99
C GLU A 15 -17.02 9.94 -26.44
N GLY A 16 -16.98 8.88 -27.26
CA GLY A 16 -16.63 7.53 -26.85
C GLY A 16 -15.23 7.39 -26.27
N GLU A 17 -15.07 7.66 -24.99
CA GLU A 17 -14.00 7.07 -24.20
C GLU A 17 -14.29 5.57 -24.10
N GLU A 18 -13.48 4.77 -24.77
CA GLU A 18 -13.53 3.31 -24.70
C GLU A 18 -13.14 2.87 -23.28
N LEU A 19 -14.14 2.61 -22.45
CA LEU A 19 -13.95 2.13 -21.09
C LEU A 19 -13.59 0.63 -21.10
N PRO A 20 -12.63 0.19 -20.26
CA PRO A 20 -12.20 -1.20 -20.24
C PRO A 20 -13.30 -2.18 -19.78
N PHE A 21 -14.29 -1.70 -19.02
CA PHE A 21 -15.42 -2.50 -18.57
C PHE A 21 -16.77 -1.85 -18.89
N ALA A 22 -17.82 -2.67 -18.92
CA ALA A 22 -19.19 -2.19 -19.02
C ALA A 22 -19.53 -1.28 -17.82
N LYS A 23 -19.73 0.01 -18.09
CA LYS A 23 -20.02 1.04 -17.08
C LYS A 23 -21.17 0.68 -16.15
N ALA A 24 -22.25 0.10 -16.70
CA ALA A 24 -23.42 -0.31 -15.93
C ALA A 24 -23.06 -1.34 -14.83
N GLU A 25 -22.16 -2.28 -15.14
CA GLU A 25 -21.77 -3.34 -14.21
C GLU A 25 -20.90 -2.80 -13.08
N VAL A 26 -19.94 -1.92 -13.39
CA VAL A 26 -19.14 -1.22 -12.39
C VAL A 26 -20.03 -0.40 -11.45
N VAL A 27 -20.98 0.37 -11.99
CA VAL A 27 -21.92 1.17 -11.19
C VAL A 27 -22.82 0.29 -10.33
N ARG A 28 -23.29 -0.85 -10.85
CA ARG A 28 -24.09 -1.82 -10.09
C ARG A 28 -23.31 -2.33 -8.87
N LEU A 29 -22.06 -2.74 -9.07
CA LEU A 29 -21.21 -3.24 -7.99
C LEU A 29 -20.90 -2.16 -6.96
N MET A 30 -20.64 -0.92 -7.40
CA MET A 30 -20.45 0.21 -6.50
C MET A 30 -21.68 0.46 -5.63
N LYS A 31 -22.89 0.51 -6.22
CA LYS A 31 -24.13 0.73 -5.47
C LYS A 31 -24.47 -0.39 -4.48
N GLN A 32 -24.02 -1.62 -4.73
CA GLN A 32 -24.21 -2.74 -3.81
C GLN A 32 -23.35 -2.64 -2.54
N ASN A 33 -22.23 -1.91 -2.61
CA ASN A 33 -21.25 -1.82 -1.52
C ASN A 33 -21.17 -0.43 -0.87
N LEU A 34 -21.81 0.59 -1.47
CA LEU A 34 -21.98 1.92 -0.87
C LEU A 34 -23.27 2.01 -0.07
N ASP A 35 -23.32 2.94 0.88
CA ASP A 35 -24.54 3.26 1.62
C ASP A 35 -25.66 3.71 0.66
N LYS A 36 -26.90 3.36 0.98
CA LYS A 36 -28.06 3.52 0.07
C LYS A 36 -28.37 4.96 -0.32
N ASP A 37 -27.95 5.92 0.50
CA ASP A 37 -28.12 7.36 0.31
C ASP A 37 -26.99 8.01 -0.51
N LYS A 38 -25.93 7.26 -0.84
CA LYS A 38 -24.80 7.80 -1.62
C LYS A 38 -25.10 7.87 -3.11
N MET A 39 -24.97 9.08 -3.66
CA MET A 39 -24.99 9.31 -5.11
C MET A 39 -23.58 9.26 -5.70
N ILE A 40 -23.44 8.64 -6.88
CA ILE A 40 -22.16 8.50 -7.59
C ILE A 40 -22.14 9.46 -8.78
N ARG A 41 -21.26 10.46 -8.74
CA ARG A 41 -21.07 11.41 -9.86
C ARG A 41 -20.45 10.73 -11.07
N GLU A 42 -20.74 11.25 -12.24
CA GLU A 42 -20.32 10.67 -13.52
C GLU A 42 -18.81 10.44 -13.62
N ARG A 43 -18.01 11.48 -13.34
CA ARG A 43 -16.55 11.39 -13.29
C ARG A 43 -16.04 10.25 -12.40
N VAL A 44 -16.70 9.98 -11.26
CA VAL A 44 -16.28 8.90 -10.34
C VAL A 44 -16.52 7.53 -10.97
N LYS A 45 -17.60 7.36 -11.74
CA LYS A 45 -17.90 6.11 -12.45
C LYS A 45 -16.84 5.83 -13.52
N VAL A 46 -16.45 6.86 -14.27
CA VAL A 46 -15.42 6.79 -15.32
C VAL A 46 -14.06 6.46 -14.72
N GLU A 47 -13.62 7.21 -13.71
CA GLU A 47 -12.32 7.00 -13.07
C GLU A 47 -12.23 5.63 -12.39
N MET A 48 -13.31 5.18 -11.72
CA MET A 48 -13.34 3.83 -11.13
C MET A 48 -13.17 2.75 -12.21
N ASN A 49 -13.81 2.91 -13.36
CA ASN A 49 -13.70 1.97 -14.47
C ASN A 49 -12.26 1.91 -15.01
N LYS A 50 -11.64 3.08 -15.24
CA LYS A 50 -10.23 3.17 -15.65
C LYS A 50 -9.30 2.54 -14.61
N PHE A 51 -9.50 2.82 -13.33
CA PHE A 51 -8.71 2.25 -12.23
C PHE A 51 -8.78 0.72 -12.17
N LEU A 52 -9.96 0.14 -12.33
CA LEU A 52 -10.09 -1.33 -12.42
C LEU A 52 -9.27 -1.89 -13.59
N GLY A 53 -9.20 -1.14 -14.69
CA GLY A 53 -8.41 -1.52 -15.87
C GLY A 53 -6.92 -1.51 -15.56
N GLU A 54 -6.44 -0.45 -14.90
CA GLU A 54 -5.05 -0.35 -14.45
C GLU A 54 -4.66 -1.47 -13.49
N VAL A 55 -5.56 -1.84 -12.56
CA VAL A 55 -5.31 -2.98 -11.64
C VAL A 55 -5.17 -4.28 -12.43
N LEU A 56 -6.04 -4.52 -13.42
CA LEU A 56 -5.94 -5.72 -14.26
C LEU A 56 -4.64 -5.74 -15.06
N VAL A 57 -4.23 -4.60 -15.63
CA VAL A 57 -2.94 -4.47 -16.35
C VAL A 57 -1.77 -4.86 -15.44
N LYS A 58 -1.74 -4.37 -14.20
CA LYS A 58 -0.67 -4.72 -13.24
C LYS A 58 -0.67 -6.20 -12.87
N VAL A 59 -1.84 -6.83 -12.73
CA VAL A 59 -1.93 -8.27 -12.52
C VAL A 59 -1.37 -9.02 -13.74
N CYS A 60 -1.69 -8.59 -14.96
CA CYS A 60 -1.14 -9.17 -16.18
C CYS A 60 0.38 -8.97 -16.30
N GLU A 61 0.92 -7.81 -15.91
CA GLU A 61 2.37 -7.56 -15.86
C GLU A 61 3.08 -8.56 -14.95
N GLN A 62 2.51 -8.84 -13.76
CA GLN A 62 3.05 -9.86 -12.85
C GLN A 62 2.92 -11.27 -13.42
N LEU A 63 1.79 -11.59 -14.08
CA LEU A 63 1.61 -12.87 -14.75
C LEU A 63 2.62 -13.10 -15.88
N ASN A 64 3.10 -12.04 -16.53
CA ASN A 64 4.13 -12.12 -17.55
C ASN A 64 5.54 -12.42 -17.00
N GLU A 65 5.76 -12.31 -15.67
CA GLU A 65 7.04 -12.69 -15.05
C GLU A 65 7.23 -14.22 -15.04
N TYR A 66 6.15 -14.99 -15.16
CA TYR A 66 6.23 -16.44 -15.25
C TYR A 66 6.65 -16.87 -16.66
N PRO A 67 7.66 -17.77 -16.82
CA PRO A 67 8.22 -18.13 -18.12
C PRO A 67 7.37 -19.16 -18.90
N TYR A 68 6.09 -19.29 -18.57
CA TYR A 68 5.19 -20.30 -19.11
C TYR A 68 4.17 -19.67 -20.06
N THR A 69 3.80 -20.39 -21.11
CA THR A 69 2.81 -19.92 -22.09
C THR A 69 1.38 -20.01 -21.58
N THR A 70 1.13 -20.86 -20.58
CA THR A 70 -0.19 -21.08 -19.99
C THR A 70 -0.18 -20.54 -18.57
N ILE A 71 -1.18 -19.73 -18.24
CA ILE A 71 -1.37 -19.17 -16.90
C ILE A 71 -2.17 -20.16 -16.07
N GLU A 72 -1.60 -20.60 -14.95
CA GLU A 72 -2.25 -21.49 -13.98
C GLU A 72 -2.91 -20.71 -12.83
N TYR A 73 -3.81 -21.37 -12.10
CA TYR A 73 -4.54 -20.74 -11.00
C TYR A 73 -3.61 -20.27 -9.88
N GLU A 74 -2.55 -21.04 -9.59
CA GLU A 74 -1.53 -20.70 -8.61
C GLU A 74 -0.83 -19.38 -8.96
N MET A 75 -0.52 -19.16 -10.24
CA MET A 75 0.09 -17.91 -10.73
C MET A 75 -0.86 -16.73 -10.51
N LEU A 76 -2.14 -16.88 -10.88
CA LEU A 76 -3.15 -15.83 -10.64
C LEU A 76 -3.31 -15.53 -9.15
N LYS A 77 -3.38 -16.58 -8.32
CA LYS A 77 -3.56 -16.46 -6.87
C LYS A 77 -2.40 -15.67 -6.24
N GLU A 78 -1.18 -15.88 -6.70
CA GLU A 78 0.00 -15.12 -6.28
C GLU A 78 -0.07 -13.67 -6.76
N SER A 79 -0.40 -13.42 -8.04
CA SER A 79 -0.46 -12.06 -8.60
C SER A 79 -1.58 -11.19 -7.99
N ILE A 80 -2.73 -11.76 -7.64
CA ILE A 80 -3.82 -10.98 -7.01
C ILE A 80 -3.65 -10.80 -5.49
N TYR A 81 -2.73 -11.55 -4.88
CA TYR A 81 -2.55 -11.58 -3.42
C TYR A 81 -2.34 -10.20 -2.79
N PRO A 82 -1.52 -9.28 -3.35
CA PRO A 82 -1.30 -7.95 -2.76
C PRO A 82 -2.58 -7.12 -2.67
N TYR A 83 -3.48 -7.28 -3.64
CA TYR A 83 -4.74 -6.54 -3.74
C TYR A 83 -5.80 -7.11 -2.80
N GLN A 84 -5.82 -8.43 -2.60
CA GLN A 84 -6.74 -9.09 -1.65
C GLN A 84 -6.35 -8.90 -0.19
N ASN A 85 -5.07 -8.65 0.11
CA ASN A 85 -4.53 -8.63 1.46
C ASN A 85 -3.95 -7.26 1.87
N ILE A 86 -4.36 -6.18 1.21
CA ILE A 86 -3.71 -4.88 1.35
C ILE A 86 -3.72 -4.34 2.79
N GLU A 87 -4.80 -4.56 3.54
CA GLU A 87 -4.92 -4.15 4.95
C GLU A 87 -3.89 -4.88 5.82
N ARG A 88 -3.89 -6.22 5.74
CA ARG A 88 -2.95 -7.07 6.49
C ARG A 88 -1.49 -6.77 6.14
N ILE A 89 -1.19 -6.56 4.85
CA ILE A 89 0.16 -6.18 4.40
C ILE A 89 0.59 -4.84 5.01
N ASN A 90 -0.32 -3.86 5.08
CA ASN A 90 -0.04 -2.56 5.66
C ASN A 90 0.15 -2.61 7.18
N GLU A 91 -0.62 -3.42 7.88
CA GLU A 91 -0.44 -3.66 9.33
C GLU A 91 0.90 -4.33 9.62
N GLU A 92 1.25 -5.35 8.86
CA GLU A 92 2.54 -6.03 8.92
C GLU A 92 3.70 -5.05 8.67
N LYS A 93 3.57 -4.20 7.64
CA LYS A 93 4.56 -3.16 7.35
C LYS A 93 4.77 -2.21 8.54
N LYS A 94 3.68 -1.77 9.20
CA LYS A 94 3.78 -0.93 10.41
C LYS A 94 4.49 -1.66 11.53
N ARG A 95 4.15 -2.93 11.78
CA ARG A 95 4.78 -3.76 12.81
C ARG A 95 6.27 -3.93 12.56
N ILE A 96 6.67 -4.28 11.34
CA ILE A 96 8.08 -4.43 10.96
C ILE A 96 8.85 -3.12 11.17
N LEU A 97 8.28 -1.99 10.76
CA LEU A 97 8.90 -0.68 10.99
C LEU A 97 9.12 -0.38 12.48
N MET A 98 8.14 -0.69 13.34
CA MET A 98 8.30 -0.54 14.78
C MET A 98 9.47 -1.39 15.32
N HIS A 99 9.57 -2.65 14.89
CA HIS A 99 10.69 -3.51 15.27
C HIS A 99 12.04 -2.99 14.77
N LEU A 100 12.11 -2.50 13.53
CA LEU A 100 13.33 -1.89 12.99
C LEU A 100 13.76 -0.66 13.79
N HIS A 101 12.81 0.18 14.21
CA HIS A 101 13.10 1.34 15.06
C HIS A 101 13.61 0.93 16.44
N ALA A 102 13.05 -0.13 17.04
CA ALA A 102 13.54 -0.67 18.31
C ALA A 102 14.97 -1.19 18.19
N ILE A 103 15.26 -2.02 17.17
CA ILE A 103 16.60 -2.54 16.91
C ILE A 103 17.61 -1.40 16.70
N LYS A 104 17.22 -0.36 15.95
CA LYS A 104 18.08 0.81 15.76
C LYS A 104 18.37 1.51 17.09
N ALA A 105 17.38 1.70 17.95
CA ALA A 105 17.57 2.31 19.26
C ALA A 105 18.51 1.49 20.13
N ASP A 106 18.39 0.16 20.09
CA ASP A 106 19.30 -0.76 20.78
C ASP A 106 20.74 -0.63 20.24
N CYS A 107 20.91 -0.57 18.92
CA CYS A 107 22.21 -0.32 18.30
C CYS A 107 22.81 1.05 18.69
N ASP A 108 21.98 2.10 18.72
CA ASP A 108 22.40 3.44 19.12
C ASP A 108 22.85 3.45 20.60
N ALA A 109 22.13 2.76 21.49
CA ALA A 109 22.51 2.60 22.89
C ALA A 109 23.85 1.87 23.05
N LEU A 110 24.01 0.73 22.38
CA LEU A 110 25.27 -0.03 22.39
C LEU A 110 26.44 0.82 21.84
N SER A 111 26.20 1.60 20.79
CA SER A 111 27.20 2.51 20.24
C SER A 111 27.65 3.57 21.25
N MET A 112 26.70 4.13 22.02
CA MET A 112 27.02 5.10 23.08
C MET A 112 27.82 4.48 24.22
N ASP A 113 27.48 3.25 24.63
CA ASP A 113 28.19 2.55 25.71
C ASP A 113 29.63 2.20 25.33
N VAL A 114 29.86 1.76 24.09
CA VAL A 114 31.21 1.55 23.56
C VAL A 114 32.02 2.84 23.59
N LYS A 115 31.44 3.94 23.07
CA LYS A 115 32.11 5.26 23.09
C LYS A 115 32.40 5.74 24.50
N ARG A 116 31.50 5.51 25.47
CA ARG A 116 31.72 5.85 26.89
C ARG A 116 32.88 5.05 27.47
N THR A 117 32.92 3.75 27.21
CA THR A 117 33.99 2.86 27.70
C THR A 117 35.34 3.22 27.12
N LEU A 118 35.41 3.57 25.83
CA LEU A 118 36.63 4.06 25.20
C LEU A 118 37.10 5.37 25.85
N LYS A 119 36.22 6.35 26.02
CA LYS A 119 36.55 7.61 26.71
C LYS A 119 37.05 7.40 28.14
N LEU A 120 36.46 6.47 28.89
CA LEU A 120 36.92 6.14 30.24
C LEU A 120 38.33 5.54 30.21
N LYS A 121 38.62 4.62 29.28
CA LYS A 121 39.98 4.09 29.10
C LYS A 121 41.00 5.18 28.80
N ASP A 122 40.65 6.11 27.91
CA ASP A 122 41.54 7.24 27.57
C ASP A 122 41.88 8.08 28.82
N VAL A 123 40.90 8.34 29.70
CA VAL A 123 41.12 9.06 30.97
C VAL A 123 41.96 8.25 31.96
N TYR A 124 41.73 6.94 32.08
CA TYR A 124 42.53 6.07 32.96
C TYR A 124 43.99 5.92 32.50
N GLU A 125 44.28 6.06 31.20
CA GLU A 125 45.65 6.07 30.68
C GLU A 125 46.33 7.43 30.92
N GLU A 126 45.60 8.55 30.87
CA GLU A 126 46.13 9.89 31.20
C GLU A 126 46.40 10.09 32.71
N GLU A 127 45.61 9.48 33.60
CA GLU A 127 45.80 9.56 35.07
C GLU A 127 46.91 8.61 35.60
N GLN A 128 47.43 7.70 34.77
CA GLN A 128 48.53 6.79 35.12
C GLN A 128 49.91 7.28 34.67
N ASP A 129 50.08 8.58 34.41
CA ASP A 129 51.40 9.18 34.20
C ASP A 129 52.18 9.28 35.54
N PRO A 130 53.32 8.58 35.73
CA PRO A 130 53.96 8.34 37.03
C PRO A 130 54.71 9.55 37.62
N ALA A 131 54.28 10.78 37.37
CA ALA A 131 54.95 11.99 37.87
C ALA A 131 54.76 12.27 39.38
N PHE A 132 53.95 11.47 40.10
CA PHE A 132 53.68 11.66 41.53
C PHE A 132 53.61 10.35 42.35
N MET A 133 54.57 9.44 42.14
CA MET A 133 54.91 8.47 43.20
C MET A 133 56.33 8.78 43.69
N ASP A 134 56.39 9.70 44.66
CA ASP A 134 57.55 9.93 45.55
C ASP A 134 57.77 8.74 46.48
#